data_AF-A0A932E7J9-F1
#
_entry.id   AF-A0A932E7J9-F1
#
_cell.length_a   1.000
_cell.length_b   1.000
_cell.length_c   1.000
_cell.angle_alpha   90.00
_cell.angle_beta   90.00
_cell.angle_gamma   90.00
#
_symmetry.space_group_name_H-M   'P 1'
#
loop_
_entity.id
_entity.type
_entity.pdbx_description
1 polymer ?
#
loop_
_entity_poly.entity_id
_entity_poly.type
_entity_poly.pdbx_seq_one_letter_code
_entity_poly.pdbx_strand_id
1 'polypeptide(L)'
;MHAYWSSYPDLRSALVLALAVLALSLASCASRQLAQPSAEMAAPITTGRVYSLSEVRARIPVMYFGDDSYAEVNSAWLGKWYREYRTQLSRVGIVDWNERFDCNRFVEFYTGLAQAYYFRESFHARNPGHALALGPIWYVRDNGRSRHALVQALTERGRVFFDPQNGHEVQLTPTEQASAYLMMF
;
A
#
# COMPACT_ATOMS: atom_id res chain seq x y z
N MET A 1 -18.59 73.77 31.23
CA MET A 1 -17.38 72.98 31.49
C MET A 1 -17.78 71.73 32.28
N HIS A 2 -18.06 70.61 31.61
CA HIS A 2 -18.28 69.33 32.27
C HIS A 2 -17.14 68.39 31.89
N ALA A 3 -16.34 68.03 32.87
CA ALA A 3 -15.20 67.15 32.72
C ALA A 3 -15.66 65.69 32.70
N TYR A 4 -15.35 65.01 31.60
CA TYR A 4 -15.43 63.56 31.43
C TYR A 4 -14.31 62.90 32.25
N TRP A 5 -14.65 62.15 33.28
CA TRP A 5 -13.72 61.22 33.93
C TRP A 5 -13.94 59.82 33.37
N SER A 6 -12.99 59.40 32.54
CA SER A 6 -12.87 58.07 31.96
C SER A 6 -12.49 57.06 33.04
N SER A 7 -13.39 56.13 33.34
CA SER A 7 -13.14 54.95 34.17
C SER A 7 -12.32 53.94 33.37
N TYR A 8 -11.01 53.88 33.62
CA TYR A 8 -10.17 52.81 33.10
C TYR A 8 -10.40 51.53 33.92
N PRO A 9 -10.62 50.37 33.27
CA PRO A 9 -10.74 49.10 33.97
C PRO A 9 -9.41 48.69 34.61
N ASP A 10 -9.53 48.09 35.80
CA ASP A 10 -8.42 47.64 36.63
C ASP A 10 -7.54 46.62 35.86
N LEU A 11 -6.32 47.05 35.53
CA LEU A 11 -5.32 46.27 34.80
C LEU A 11 -4.99 44.94 35.49
N ARG A 12 -5.27 44.80 36.78
CA ARG A 12 -5.05 43.55 37.53
C ARG A 12 -6.03 42.45 37.12
N SER A 13 -7.26 42.79 36.76
CA SER A 13 -8.28 41.81 36.34
C SER A 13 -7.99 41.25 34.94
N ALA A 14 -7.44 42.06 34.04
CA ALA A 14 -7.09 41.64 32.69
C ALA A 14 -5.90 40.66 32.67
N LEU A 15 -4.91 40.85 33.56
CA LEU A 15 -3.72 40.00 33.63
C LEU A 15 -4.03 38.60 34.18
N VAL A 16 -4.94 38.51 35.17
CA VAL A 16 -5.36 37.23 35.76
C VAL A 16 -6.16 36.38 34.76
N LEU A 17 -7.02 37.00 33.95
CA LEU A 17 -7.75 36.28 32.90
C LEU A 17 -6.82 35.76 31.79
N ALA A 18 -5.82 36.55 31.38
CA ALA A 18 -4.86 36.15 30.35
C ALA A 18 -3.99 34.95 30.79
N LEU A 19 -3.58 34.90 32.06
CA LEU A 19 -2.82 33.77 32.60
C LEU A 19 -3.67 32.50 32.77
N ALA A 20 -4.96 32.62 33.11
CA ALA A 20 -5.86 31.48 33.20
C ALA A 20 -6.13 30.83 31.83
N VAL A 21 -6.27 31.62 30.76
CA VAL A 21 -6.46 31.12 29.39
C VAL A 21 -5.20 30.43 28.85
N LEU A 22 -4.00 30.87 29.25
CA LEU A 22 -2.74 30.21 28.88
C LEU A 22 -2.52 28.87 29.62
N ALA A 23 -2.99 28.74 30.86
CA ALA A 23 -2.89 27.49 31.62
C ALA A 23 -3.86 26.41 31.09
N LEU A 24 -5.04 26.81 30.61
CA LEU A 24 -6.01 25.89 30.02
C LEU A 24 -5.63 25.39 28.61
N SER A 25 -4.84 26.15 27.85
CA SER A 25 -4.33 25.70 26.54
C SER A 25 -3.13 24.75 26.63
N LEU A 26 -2.38 24.78 27.74
CA LEU A 26 -1.30 23.83 28.01
C LEU A 26 -1.79 22.49 28.60
N ALA A 27 -2.92 22.49 29.30
CA ALA A 27 -3.50 21.27 29.86
C ALA A 27 -4.19 20.36 28.83
N SER A 28 -4.55 20.89 27.65
CA SER A 28 -5.21 20.10 26.59
C SER A 28 -4.24 19.39 25.62
N CYS A 29 -2.93 19.55 25.81
CA CYS A 29 -1.91 18.85 25.02
C CYS A 29 -1.40 17.56 25.67
N ALA A 30 -1.72 17.34 26.95
CA ALA A 30 -1.39 16.10 27.65
C ALA A 30 -2.57 15.14 27.55
N SER A 31 -2.33 13.93 27.02
CA SER A 31 -3.27 12.79 26.98
C SER A 31 -4.12 12.63 25.72
N ARG A 32 -3.57 12.89 24.53
CA ARG A 32 -3.77 11.90 23.45
C ARG A 32 -2.68 10.84 23.58
N GLN A 33 -2.88 9.94 24.53
CA GLN A 33 -2.30 8.60 24.41
C GLN A 33 -2.95 8.02 23.16
N LEU A 34 -2.27 8.21 22.01
CA LEU A 34 -2.55 7.43 20.82
C LEU A 34 -2.52 6.00 21.32
N ALA A 35 -3.70 5.36 21.36
CA ALA A 35 -3.78 3.93 21.59
C ALA A 35 -2.77 3.33 20.62
N GLN A 36 -1.66 2.82 21.14
CA GLN A 36 -0.71 2.12 20.32
C GLN A 36 -1.54 1.00 19.70
N PRO A 37 -1.71 0.99 18.36
CA PRO A 37 -2.37 -0.13 17.74
C PRO A 37 -1.67 -1.37 18.28
N SER A 38 -2.45 -2.29 18.86
CA SER A 38 -1.94 -3.55 19.35
C SER A 38 -0.97 -4.06 18.29
N ALA A 39 0.28 -4.25 18.68
CA ALA A 39 1.33 -4.75 17.80
C ALA A 39 1.02 -6.22 17.46
N GLU A 40 -0.07 -6.45 16.75
CA GLU A 40 -0.17 -7.56 15.82
C GLU A 40 1.07 -7.39 14.94
N MET A 41 2.08 -8.23 15.20
CA MET A 41 3.33 -8.20 14.47
C MET A 41 2.99 -8.37 13.00
N ALA A 42 2.90 -7.25 12.30
CA ALA A 42 2.42 -7.27 10.94
C ALA A 42 3.34 -8.17 10.13
N ALA A 43 2.74 -9.10 9.39
CA ALA A 43 3.49 -10.05 8.57
C ALA A 43 4.56 -9.31 7.75
N PRO A 44 5.82 -9.78 7.75
CA PRO A 44 6.89 -9.16 6.98
C PRO A 44 6.55 -9.23 5.49
N ILE A 45 7.07 -8.28 4.69
CA ILE A 45 6.79 -8.20 3.25
C ILE A 45 7.21 -9.49 2.53
N THR A 46 8.37 -10.00 2.91
CA THR A 46 9.01 -11.15 2.28
C THR A 46 9.16 -12.29 3.28
N THR A 47 9.32 -13.51 2.79
CA THR A 47 9.62 -14.69 3.62
C THR A 47 11.09 -14.78 4.01
N GLY A 48 11.94 -13.94 3.43
CA GLY A 48 13.40 -14.01 3.51
C GLY A 48 14.04 -14.86 2.41
N ARG A 49 13.27 -15.65 1.65
CA ARG A 49 13.76 -16.37 0.48
C ARG A 49 13.93 -15.40 -0.70
N VAL A 50 14.96 -15.64 -1.52
CA VAL A 50 15.18 -14.92 -2.78
C VAL A 50 15.28 -15.93 -3.91
N TYR A 51 14.52 -15.70 -4.97
CA TYR A 51 14.57 -16.44 -6.23
C TYR A 51 15.62 -15.83 -7.14
N SER A 52 16.44 -16.67 -7.77
CA SER A 52 17.23 -16.29 -8.94
C SER A 52 16.34 -16.17 -10.18
N LEU A 53 16.77 -15.40 -11.18
CA LEU A 53 16.08 -15.28 -12.47
C LEU A 53 15.79 -16.64 -13.12
N SER A 54 16.72 -17.61 -13.03
CA SER A 54 16.52 -18.96 -13.58
C SER A 54 15.40 -19.72 -12.85
N GLU A 55 15.31 -19.60 -11.52
CA GLU A 55 14.22 -20.20 -10.74
C GLU A 55 12.86 -19.58 -11.07
N VAL A 56 12.78 -18.26 -11.27
CA VAL A 56 11.54 -17.60 -11.68
C VAL A 56 11.13 -18.07 -13.08
N ARG A 57 12.07 -18.13 -14.03
CA ARG A 57 11.83 -18.64 -15.40
C ARG A 57 11.33 -20.08 -15.43
N ALA A 58 11.84 -20.94 -14.56
CA ALA A 58 11.42 -22.34 -14.47
C ALA A 58 9.96 -22.48 -13.99
N ARG A 59 9.46 -21.51 -13.23
CA ARG A 59 8.11 -21.51 -12.65
C ARG A 59 7.08 -20.78 -13.51
N ILE A 60 7.54 -19.80 -14.28
CA ILE A 60 6.67 -18.94 -15.05
C ILE A 60 7.33 -18.71 -16.43
N PRO A 61 6.69 -19.16 -17.52
CA PRO A 61 7.14 -18.81 -18.86
C PRO A 61 6.76 -17.35 -19.14
N VAL A 62 7.60 -16.40 -18.71
CA VAL A 62 7.34 -14.95 -18.77
C VAL A 62 7.90 -14.32 -20.06
N MET A 63 7.31 -13.21 -20.48
CA MET A 63 7.75 -12.41 -21.63
C MET A 63 8.84 -11.38 -21.26
N TYR A 64 8.85 -10.84 -20.03
CA TYR A 64 9.82 -9.85 -19.55
C TYR A 64 10.21 -10.04 -18.07
N PHE A 65 11.50 -9.89 -17.78
CA PHE A 65 12.09 -9.84 -16.44
C PHE A 65 12.92 -8.57 -16.32
N GLY A 66 12.67 -7.76 -15.28
CA GLY A 66 13.39 -6.51 -15.03
C GLY A 66 14.70 -6.70 -14.28
N ASP A 67 14.75 -7.70 -13.40
CA ASP A 67 15.81 -7.91 -12.42
C ASP A 67 16.37 -9.33 -12.41
N ASP A 68 17.57 -9.48 -11.82
CA ASP A 68 18.28 -10.78 -11.71
C ASP A 68 17.85 -11.64 -10.51
N SER A 69 17.22 -11.03 -9.51
CA SER A 69 16.80 -11.71 -8.28
C SER A 69 15.52 -11.09 -7.69
N TYR A 70 14.67 -11.93 -7.12
CA TYR A 70 13.35 -11.52 -6.62
C TYR A 70 13.09 -12.08 -5.23
N ALA A 71 12.78 -11.22 -4.27
CA ALA A 71 12.40 -11.64 -2.94
C ALA A 71 11.00 -12.28 -2.94
N GLU A 72 10.89 -13.49 -2.38
CA GLU A 72 9.63 -14.22 -2.25
C GLU A 72 8.65 -13.42 -1.38
N VAL A 73 7.44 -13.23 -1.89
CA VAL A 73 6.39 -12.48 -1.20
C VAL A 73 5.81 -13.35 -0.09
N ASN A 74 5.69 -12.79 1.11
CA ASN A 74 4.95 -13.44 2.19
C ASN A 74 3.45 -13.39 1.89
N SER A 75 2.80 -14.53 1.76
CA SER A 75 1.39 -14.53 1.36
C SER A 75 0.45 -13.87 2.37
N ALA A 76 0.79 -13.89 3.66
CA ALA A 76 0.01 -13.19 4.71
C ALA A 76 0.13 -11.66 4.61
N TRP A 77 1.19 -11.14 3.98
CA TRP A 77 1.38 -9.70 3.76
C TRP A 77 0.40 -9.14 2.72
N LEU A 78 -0.05 -9.93 1.75
CA LEU A 78 -0.92 -9.46 0.65
C LEU A 78 -2.22 -8.82 1.15
N GLY A 79 -2.89 -9.44 2.13
CA GLY A 79 -4.13 -8.89 2.70
C GLY A 79 -3.92 -7.57 3.44
N LYS A 80 -2.76 -7.42 4.12
CA LYS A 80 -2.38 -6.13 4.74
C LYS A 80 -2.06 -5.10 3.67
N TRP A 81 -1.24 -5.48 2.70
CA TRP A 81 -0.81 -4.60 1.62
C TRP A 81 -2.00 -4.05 0.84
N TYR A 82 -3.02 -4.87 0.57
CA TYR A 82 -4.26 -4.42 -0.04
C TYR A 82 -4.92 -3.26 0.72
N ARG A 83 -4.98 -3.30 2.06
CA ARG A 83 -5.55 -2.19 2.85
C ARG A 83 -4.73 -0.90 2.73
N GLU A 84 -3.41 -1.01 2.74
CA GLU A 84 -2.51 0.14 2.54
C GLU A 84 -2.65 0.71 1.12
N TYR A 85 -2.72 -0.17 0.12
CA TYR A 85 -2.97 0.18 -1.26
C TYR A 85 -4.30 0.93 -1.45
N ARG A 86 -5.40 0.44 -0.86
CA ARG A 86 -6.71 1.12 -0.89
C ARG A 86 -6.64 2.50 -0.23
N THR A 87 -5.85 2.63 0.82
CA THR A 87 -5.58 3.93 1.46
C THR A 87 -4.83 4.87 0.50
N GLN A 88 -3.83 4.37 -0.25
CA GLN A 88 -3.13 5.20 -1.24
C GLN A 88 -4.04 5.61 -2.41
N LEU A 89 -4.86 4.70 -2.93
CA LEU A 89 -5.86 5.01 -3.95
C LEU A 89 -6.80 6.13 -3.52
N SER A 90 -7.36 6.03 -2.31
CA SER A 90 -8.24 7.06 -1.74
C SER A 90 -7.51 8.40 -1.59
N ARG A 91 -6.25 8.42 -1.15
CA ARG A 91 -5.44 9.64 -1.03
C ARG A 91 -5.24 10.37 -2.35
N VAL A 92 -5.18 9.66 -3.47
CA VAL A 92 -5.03 10.25 -4.81
C VAL A 92 -6.37 10.47 -5.51
N GLY A 93 -7.50 10.30 -4.81
CA GLY A 93 -8.85 10.53 -5.34
C GLY A 93 -9.37 9.42 -6.26
N ILE A 94 -8.73 8.25 -6.28
CA ILE A 94 -9.15 7.11 -7.09
C ILE A 94 -9.96 6.17 -6.21
N VAL A 95 -11.26 6.40 -6.15
CA VAL A 95 -12.16 5.64 -5.26
C VAL A 95 -12.83 4.47 -5.97
N ASP A 96 -13.15 4.65 -7.26
CA ASP A 96 -13.93 3.71 -8.07
C ASP A 96 -13.30 3.42 -9.43
N TRP A 97 -13.73 2.30 -10.02
CA TRP A 97 -13.40 1.93 -11.38
C TRP A 97 -14.08 2.86 -12.39
N ASN A 98 -13.37 3.18 -13.48
CA ASN A 98 -13.96 3.76 -14.69
C ASN A 98 -13.12 3.41 -15.93
N GLU A 99 -13.55 3.80 -17.11
CA GLU A 99 -12.87 3.49 -18.39
C GLU A 99 -11.43 4.01 -18.49
N ARG A 100 -11.06 5.03 -17.70
CA ARG A 100 -9.68 5.58 -17.66
C ARG A 100 -8.82 4.93 -16.60
N PHE A 101 -9.44 4.35 -15.57
CA PHE A 101 -8.78 3.66 -14.47
C PHE A 101 -9.41 2.28 -14.31
N ASP A 102 -9.10 1.41 -15.26
CA ASP A 102 -9.62 0.05 -15.36
C ASP A 102 -8.61 -0.98 -14.84
N CYS A 103 -8.84 -2.27 -15.15
CA CYS A 103 -8.17 -3.37 -14.47
C CYS A 103 -6.63 -3.33 -14.58
N ASN A 104 -6.06 -2.91 -15.72
CA ASN A 104 -4.62 -2.76 -15.86
C ASN A 104 -4.07 -1.61 -14.98
N ARG A 105 -4.79 -0.49 -14.85
CA ARG A 105 -4.36 0.64 -14.00
C ARG A 105 -4.38 0.28 -12.52
N PHE A 106 -5.38 -0.47 -12.07
CA PHE A 106 -5.39 -0.99 -10.70
C PHE A 106 -4.17 -1.89 -10.44
N VAL A 107 -3.84 -2.79 -11.36
CA VAL A 107 -2.68 -3.68 -11.26
C VAL A 107 -1.36 -2.90 -11.30
N GLU A 108 -1.17 -2.01 -12.27
CA GLU A 108 0.05 -1.20 -12.40
C GLU A 108 0.31 -0.35 -11.15
N PHE A 109 -0.75 0.28 -10.60
CA PHE A 109 -0.62 1.07 -9.38
C PHE A 109 -0.31 0.18 -8.16
N TYR A 110 -0.95 -0.99 -8.07
CA TYR A 110 -0.70 -1.95 -6.98
C TYR A 110 0.74 -2.45 -6.98
N THR A 111 1.22 -2.91 -8.14
CA THR A 111 2.57 -3.48 -8.27
C THR A 111 3.64 -2.42 -8.13
N GLY A 112 3.45 -1.24 -8.75
CA GLY A 112 4.39 -0.13 -8.63
C GLY A 112 4.54 0.36 -7.19
N LEU A 113 3.43 0.53 -6.46
CA LEU A 113 3.48 0.88 -5.05
C LEU A 113 4.11 -0.22 -4.19
N ALA A 114 3.85 -1.50 -4.49
CA ALA A 114 4.43 -2.61 -3.75
C ALA A 114 5.95 -2.63 -3.87
N GLN A 115 6.46 -2.46 -5.10
CA GLN A 115 7.90 -2.38 -5.36
C GLN A 115 8.52 -1.17 -4.66
N ALA A 116 7.91 0.02 -4.77
CA ALA A 116 8.38 1.22 -4.08
C ALA A 116 8.42 1.04 -2.55
N TYR A 117 7.40 0.39 -1.98
CA TYR A 117 7.34 0.07 -0.55
C TYR A 117 8.46 -0.91 -0.17
N TYR A 118 8.67 -1.97 -0.94
CA TYR A 118 9.77 -2.90 -0.74
C TYR A 118 11.12 -2.19 -0.75
N PHE A 119 11.41 -1.40 -1.79
CA PHE A 119 12.66 -0.67 -1.90
C PHE A 119 12.92 0.25 -0.72
N ARG A 120 11.88 0.96 -0.24
CA ARG A 120 12.01 1.81 0.95
C ARG A 120 12.42 1.02 2.18
N GLU A 121 11.79 -0.13 2.42
CA GLU A 121 12.05 -0.95 3.60
C GLU A 121 13.36 -1.76 3.50
N SER A 122 13.77 -2.10 2.28
CA SER A 122 14.98 -2.88 2.01
C SER A 122 16.22 -2.04 1.71
N PHE A 123 16.09 -0.71 1.57
CA PHE A 123 17.17 0.18 1.14
C PHE A 123 18.48 0.04 1.95
N HIS A 124 18.35 -0.22 3.25
CA HIS A 124 19.49 -0.47 4.14
C HIS A 124 19.58 -1.93 4.64
N ALA A 125 18.70 -2.79 4.14
CA ALA A 125 18.68 -4.20 4.52
C ALA A 125 19.73 -4.98 3.74
N ARG A 126 20.19 -6.10 4.31
CA ARG A 126 21.08 -7.05 3.61
C ARG A 126 20.31 -8.05 2.73
N ASN A 127 19.08 -7.73 2.33
CA ASN A 127 18.27 -8.62 1.50
C ASN A 127 18.84 -8.62 0.06
N PRO A 128 19.24 -9.77 -0.50
CA PRO A 128 19.83 -9.82 -1.83
C PRO A 128 18.81 -9.77 -2.99
N GLY A 129 17.51 -9.70 -2.72
CA GLY A 129 16.48 -9.57 -3.75
C GLY A 129 16.44 -8.17 -4.36
N HIS A 130 16.66 -8.05 -5.66
CA HIS A 130 16.60 -6.77 -6.37
C HIS A 130 15.18 -6.25 -6.55
N ALA A 131 14.17 -7.11 -6.59
CA ALA A 131 12.76 -6.72 -6.61
C ALA A 131 11.90 -7.66 -5.76
N LEU A 132 10.62 -7.33 -5.52
CA LEU A 132 9.65 -8.32 -5.06
C LEU A 132 9.30 -9.28 -6.18
N ALA A 133 9.08 -10.55 -5.84
CA ALA A 133 8.55 -11.56 -6.75
C ALA A 133 7.04 -11.37 -6.96
N LEU A 134 6.65 -10.21 -7.47
CA LEU A 134 5.27 -9.80 -7.75
C LEU A 134 5.22 -8.87 -8.97
N GLY A 135 4.21 -9.05 -9.82
CA GLY A 135 4.04 -8.25 -11.02
C GLY A 135 2.69 -8.44 -11.69
N PRO A 136 2.44 -7.75 -12.82
CA PRO A 136 1.20 -7.88 -13.59
C PRO A 136 1.12 -9.20 -14.36
N ILE A 137 -0.10 -9.70 -14.54
CA ILE A 137 -0.47 -10.69 -15.56
C ILE A 137 -1.72 -10.21 -16.30
N TRP A 138 -1.67 -10.19 -17.62
CA TRP A 138 -2.81 -9.87 -18.48
C TRP A 138 -3.16 -11.07 -19.35
N TYR A 139 -4.45 -11.39 -19.42
CA TYR A 139 -4.95 -12.62 -20.03
C TYR A 139 -6.34 -12.40 -20.62
N VAL A 140 -6.80 -13.40 -21.38
CA VAL A 140 -8.16 -13.46 -21.91
C VAL A 140 -8.98 -14.41 -21.05
N ARG A 141 -10.10 -13.95 -20.50
CA ARG A 141 -11.02 -14.78 -19.72
C ARG A 141 -11.61 -15.89 -20.58
N ASP A 142 -12.05 -16.99 -19.97
CA ASP A 142 -12.56 -18.18 -20.68
C ASP A 142 -13.69 -17.90 -21.68
N ASN A 143 -14.46 -16.82 -21.48
CA ASN A 143 -15.49 -16.41 -22.43
C ASN A 143 -14.94 -15.87 -23.77
N GLY A 144 -13.62 -15.73 -23.90
CA GLY A 144 -12.92 -15.26 -25.10
C GLY A 144 -13.18 -13.80 -25.47
N ARG A 145 -14.02 -13.09 -24.72
CA ARG A 145 -14.56 -11.76 -25.07
C ARG A 145 -14.07 -10.64 -24.17
N SER A 146 -13.52 -10.98 -23.00
CA SER A 146 -13.01 -10.00 -22.04
C SER A 146 -11.53 -10.24 -21.76
N ARG A 147 -10.74 -9.19 -21.89
CA ARG A 147 -9.39 -9.14 -21.33
C ARG A 147 -9.48 -8.78 -19.86
N HIS A 148 -8.50 -9.20 -19.08
CA HIS A 148 -8.40 -8.83 -17.68
C HIS A 148 -6.93 -8.78 -17.24
N ALA A 149 -6.69 -8.07 -16.15
CA ALA A 149 -5.38 -7.95 -15.53
C ALA A 149 -5.49 -8.27 -14.04
N LEU A 150 -4.55 -9.06 -13.54
CA LEU A 150 -4.40 -9.39 -12.13
C LEU A 150 -2.96 -9.13 -11.70
N VAL A 151 -2.74 -9.16 -10.38
CA VAL A 151 -1.42 -9.28 -9.79
C VAL A 151 -1.09 -10.76 -9.69
N GLN A 152 0.13 -11.13 -10.06
CA GLN A 152 0.71 -12.44 -9.73
C GLN A 152 1.82 -12.24 -8.70
N ALA A 153 1.96 -13.20 -7.79
CA ALA A 153 3.05 -13.23 -6.83
C ALA A 153 3.60 -14.65 -6.64
N LEU A 154 4.91 -14.78 -6.49
CA LEU A 154 5.54 -16.00 -5.99
C LEU A 154 5.65 -15.92 -4.47
N THR A 155 4.97 -16.86 -3.82
CA THR A 155 4.89 -16.96 -2.36
C THR A 155 5.36 -18.33 -1.88
N GLU A 156 5.42 -18.51 -0.56
CA GLU A 156 5.66 -19.81 0.07
C GLU A 156 4.59 -20.87 -0.28
N ARG A 157 3.38 -20.43 -0.68
CA ARG A 157 2.29 -21.29 -1.17
C ARG A 157 2.37 -21.60 -2.67
N GLY A 158 3.39 -21.07 -3.35
CA GLY A 158 3.51 -21.11 -4.80
C GLY A 158 3.01 -19.82 -5.45
N ARG A 159 2.68 -19.90 -6.75
CA ARG A 159 2.19 -18.77 -7.52
C ARG A 159 0.73 -18.50 -7.17
N VAL A 160 0.44 -17.30 -6.70
CA VAL A 160 -0.93 -16.84 -6.40
C VAL A 160 -1.30 -15.71 -7.36
N PHE A 161 -2.60 -15.60 -7.65
CA PHE A 161 -3.16 -14.47 -8.40
C PHE A 161 -4.09 -13.69 -7.50
N PHE A 162 -4.06 -12.37 -7.61
CA PHE A 162 -4.75 -11.46 -6.71
C PHE A 162 -5.40 -10.33 -7.52
N ASP A 163 -6.68 -10.07 -7.27
CA ASP A 163 -7.40 -8.96 -7.91
C ASP A 163 -7.30 -7.71 -7.03
N PRO A 164 -6.52 -6.68 -7.42
CA PRO A 164 -6.34 -5.49 -6.62
C PRO A 164 -7.60 -4.61 -6.54
N GLN A 165 -8.65 -4.89 -7.30
CA GLN A 165 -9.89 -4.10 -7.22
C GLN A 165 -10.73 -4.49 -6.00
N ASN A 166 -10.74 -5.76 -5.63
CA ASN A 166 -11.55 -6.30 -4.52
C ASN A 166 -10.71 -6.91 -3.38
N GLY A 167 -9.42 -7.17 -3.63
CA GLY A 167 -8.51 -7.71 -2.63
C GLY A 167 -8.61 -9.23 -2.45
N HIS A 168 -9.20 -9.95 -3.41
CA HIS A 168 -9.37 -11.39 -3.33
C HIS A 168 -8.32 -12.14 -4.15
N GLU A 169 -7.93 -13.32 -3.68
CA GLU A 169 -7.19 -14.27 -4.50
C GLU A 169 -8.11 -14.87 -5.57
N VAL A 170 -7.56 -15.05 -6.77
CA VAL A 170 -8.27 -15.59 -7.93
C VAL A 170 -7.58 -16.87 -8.37
N GLN A 171 -8.37 -17.92 -8.60
CA GLN A 171 -7.86 -19.13 -9.22
C GLN A 171 -8.12 -19.05 -10.73
N LEU A 172 -7.06 -18.87 -11.51
CA LEU A 172 -7.17 -18.90 -12.98
C LEU A 172 -7.32 -20.33 -13.48
N THR A 173 -8.21 -20.52 -14.46
CA THR A 173 -8.33 -21.81 -15.16
C THR A 173 -7.09 -22.10 -16.01
N PRO A 174 -6.84 -23.37 -16.41
CA PRO A 174 -5.73 -23.68 -17.30
C PRO A 174 -5.77 -22.90 -18.63
N THR A 175 -6.96 -22.69 -19.17
CA THR A 175 -7.15 -21.92 -20.41
C THR A 175 -6.85 -20.44 -20.21
N GLU A 176 -7.27 -19.84 -19.09
CA GLU A 176 -6.93 -18.46 -18.75
C GLU A 176 -5.42 -18.26 -18.51
N GLN A 177 -4.76 -19.23 -17.88
CA GLN A 177 -3.31 -19.18 -17.70
C GLN A 177 -2.57 -19.29 -19.04
N ALA A 178 -3.04 -20.15 -19.94
CA ALA A 178 -2.48 -20.32 -21.28
C ALA A 178 -2.75 -19.11 -22.20
N SER A 179 -3.80 -18.33 -21.92
CA SER A 179 -4.14 -17.13 -22.71
C SER A 179 -3.40 -15.87 -22.25
N ALA A 180 -2.52 -15.98 -21.26
CA ALA A 180 -1.71 -14.88 -20.78
C ALA A 180 -0.80 -14.33 -21.90
N TYR A 181 -1.00 -13.06 -22.25
CA TYR A 181 -0.24 -12.39 -23.32
C TYR A 181 0.70 -11.31 -22.78
N LEU A 182 0.59 -10.96 -21.50
CA LEU A 182 1.57 -10.16 -20.79
C LEU A 182 1.77 -10.73 -19.40
N MET A 183 3.02 -10.96 -19.04
CA MET A 183 3.47 -11.29 -17.69
C MET A 183 4.77 -10.55 -17.48
N MET A 184 4.93 -9.91 -16.33
CA MET A 184 6.16 -9.21 -15.96
C MET A 184 6.52 -9.52 -14.51
N PHE A 185 7.82 -9.56 -14.25
CA PHE A 185 8.44 -9.53 -12.93
C PHE A 185 9.53 -8.47 -12.93
#